data_AF-A0A101KVY7-F1
#
_entry.id   AF-A0A101KVY7-F1
#
_cell.length_a   1.000
_cell.length_b   1.000
_cell.length_c   1.000
_cell.angle_alpha   90.00
_cell.angle_beta   90.00
_cell.angle_gamma   90.00
#
_symmetry.space_group_name_H-M   'P 1'
#
loop_
_entity.id
_entity.type
_entity.pdbx_description
1 polymer ?
#
loop_
_entity_poly.entity_id
_entity_poly.type
_entity_poly.pdbx_seq_one_letter_code
_entity_poly.pdbx_strand_id
1 'polypeptide(L)'
;MKSLVARQFPDFNDKSAEASERAREIFLRRLRSYLQDDVEPFHVCRMVSHIEQMYEFPHWLGDLYNACDWMDERTTQAQAPHIRDSVEQILADCAENTVDGGN
;
A
#
# COMPACT_ATOMS: atom_id res chain seq x y z
N MET A 1 -14.24 -8.26 -17.99
CA MET A 1 -12.78 -7.97 -17.98
C MET A 1 -11.96 -9.18 -17.53
N LYS A 2 -12.29 -9.83 -16.39
CA LYS A 2 -11.60 -11.05 -15.91
C LYS A 2 -11.49 -12.21 -16.93
N SER A 3 -12.50 -12.42 -17.78
CA SER A 3 -12.51 -13.54 -18.74
C SER A 3 -11.55 -13.42 -19.92
N LEU A 4 -11.18 -12.20 -20.35
CA LEU A 4 -10.26 -12.00 -21.47
C LEU A 4 -8.80 -12.15 -21.02
N VAL A 5 -8.47 -11.59 -19.86
CA VAL A 5 -7.14 -11.74 -19.23
C VAL A 5 -6.86 -13.21 -18.95
N ALA A 6 -7.79 -13.93 -18.31
CA ALA A 6 -7.63 -15.35 -18.03
C ALA A 6 -7.47 -16.21 -19.30
N ARG A 7 -8.07 -15.80 -20.43
CA ARG A 7 -7.95 -16.53 -21.70
C ARG A 7 -6.62 -16.26 -22.42
N GLN A 8 -6.10 -15.03 -22.33
CA GLN A 8 -4.85 -14.65 -22.99
C GLN A 8 -3.61 -14.96 -22.16
N PHE A 9 -3.75 -14.96 -20.83
CA PHE A 9 -2.67 -15.18 -19.88
C PHE A 9 -3.14 -16.23 -18.85
N PRO A 10 -3.17 -17.52 -19.22
CA PRO A 10 -3.68 -18.58 -18.35
C PRO A 10 -2.85 -18.73 -17.06
N ASP A 11 -1.57 -18.35 -17.11
CA ASP A 11 -0.66 -18.39 -15.96
C ASP A 11 -0.71 -17.11 -15.10
N PHE A 12 -1.52 -16.11 -15.49
CA PHE A 12 -1.65 -14.89 -14.71
C PHE A 12 -2.38 -15.15 -13.39
N ASN A 13 -1.71 -14.85 -12.29
CA ASN A 13 -2.25 -14.98 -10.94
C ASN A 13 -1.96 -13.70 -10.14
N ASP A 14 -2.96 -12.84 -10.04
CA ASP A 14 -2.92 -11.58 -9.27
C ASP A 14 -2.87 -11.78 -7.75
N LYS A 15 -3.08 -13.01 -7.28
CA LYS A 15 -2.96 -13.42 -5.87
C LYS A 15 -1.66 -14.15 -5.54
N SER A 16 -0.73 -14.26 -6.50
CA SER A 16 0.57 -14.90 -6.25
C SER A 16 1.42 -14.08 -5.27
N ALA A 17 2.41 -14.74 -4.64
CA ALA A 17 3.41 -14.05 -3.82
C ALA A 17 4.18 -12.98 -4.62
N GLU A 18 4.49 -13.27 -5.88
CA GLU A 18 5.12 -12.29 -6.79
C GLU A 18 4.22 -11.08 -7.03
N ALA A 19 2.92 -11.27 -7.26
CA ALA A 19 1.97 -10.17 -7.41
C ALA A 19 1.85 -9.33 -6.12
N SER A 20 1.86 -9.98 -4.94
CA SER A 20 1.88 -9.30 -3.65
C SER A 20 3.13 -8.44 -3.47
N GLU A 21 4.31 -8.96 -3.83
CA GLU A 21 5.56 -8.21 -3.77
C GLU A 21 5.57 -7.02 -4.74
N ARG A 22 5.06 -7.20 -5.96
CA ARG A 22 4.88 -6.08 -6.92
C ARG A 22 3.91 -5.03 -6.40
N ALA A 23 2.81 -5.45 -5.77
CA ALA A 23 1.86 -4.54 -5.14
C ALA A 23 2.52 -3.76 -4.00
N ARG A 24 3.34 -4.42 -3.17
CA ARG A 24 4.16 -3.78 -2.12
C ARG A 24 5.08 -2.72 -2.70
N GLU A 25 5.88 -3.05 -3.72
CA GLU A 25 6.79 -2.09 -4.38
C GLU A 25 6.06 -0.84 -4.89
N ILE A 26 4.93 -1.03 -5.57
CA ILE A 26 4.12 0.06 -6.11
C ILE A 26 3.51 0.88 -4.98
N PHE A 27 3.00 0.23 -3.94
CA PHE A 27 2.39 0.89 -2.79
C PHE A 27 3.42 1.75 -2.04
N LEU A 28 4.60 1.22 -1.72
CA LEU A 28 5.68 1.97 -1.09
C LEU A 28 6.12 3.18 -1.93
N ARG A 29 6.13 3.05 -3.26
CA ARG A 29 6.38 4.20 -4.15
C ARG A 29 5.30 5.28 -4.02
N ARG A 30 4.02 4.89 -3.91
CA ARG A 30 2.92 5.84 -3.70
C ARG A 30 2.99 6.52 -2.34
N LEU A 31 3.40 5.80 -1.30
CA LEU A 31 3.65 6.37 0.03
C LEU A 31 4.76 7.43 0.00
N ARG A 32 5.84 7.21 -0.76
CA ARG A 32 6.87 8.25 -0.96
C ARG A 32 6.32 9.49 -1.66
N SER A 33 5.49 9.34 -2.69
CA SER A 33 4.81 10.47 -3.34
C SER A 33 3.86 11.20 -2.39
N TYR A 34 3.20 10.49 -1.48
CA TYR A 34 2.38 11.11 -0.44
C TYR A 34 3.19 12.04 0.48
N LEU A 35 4.42 11.65 0.86
CA LEU A 35 5.30 12.51 1.65
C LEU A 35 5.80 13.75 0.90
N GLN A 36 5.71 13.75 -0.43
CA GLN A 36 6.03 14.89 -1.30
C GLN A 36 4.81 15.77 -1.59
N ASP A 37 3.68 15.55 -0.91
CA ASP A 37 2.41 16.24 -1.11
C ASP A 37 1.79 16.05 -2.52
N ASP A 38 2.26 15.05 -3.29
CA ASP A 38 1.71 14.71 -4.62
C ASP A 38 0.44 13.85 -4.54
N VAL A 39 0.12 13.33 -3.36
CA VAL A 39 -1.01 12.44 -3.11
C VAL A 39 -1.76 12.90 -1.86
N GLU A 40 -3.08 13.03 -1.97
CA GLU A 40 -3.94 13.34 -0.84
C GLU A 40 -4.13 12.13 0.10
N PRO A 41 -4.33 12.34 1.42
CA PRO A 41 -4.49 11.26 2.40
C PRO A 41 -5.56 10.23 2.03
N PHE A 42 -6.69 10.71 1.51
CA PHE A 42 -7.80 9.85 1.09
C PHE A 42 -7.39 8.83 0.00
N HIS A 43 -6.49 9.22 -0.91
CA HIS A 43 -6.01 8.30 -1.95
C HIS A 43 -5.10 7.21 -1.38
N VAL A 44 -4.33 7.50 -0.34
CA VAL A 44 -3.57 6.47 0.40
C VAL A 44 -4.55 5.47 1.02
N CYS A 45 -5.54 5.96 1.76
CA CYS A 45 -6.51 5.12 2.45
C CYS A 45 -7.38 4.26 1.52
N ARG A 46 -7.72 4.77 0.33
CA ARG A 46 -8.44 3.97 -0.68
C ARG A 46 -7.66 2.75 -1.19
N MET A 47 -6.33 2.78 -1.15
CA MET A 47 -5.53 1.62 -1.57
C MET A 47 -5.50 0.52 -0.50
N VAL A 48 -5.49 0.90 0.79
CA VAL A 48 -5.30 -0.02 1.94
C VAL A 48 -6.32 -1.15 1.92
N SER A 49 -7.62 -0.82 1.95
CA SER A 49 -8.69 -1.83 2.00
C SER A 49 -8.66 -2.82 0.83
N HIS A 50 -8.26 -2.37 -0.35
CA HIS A 50 -8.16 -3.24 -1.52
C HIS A 50 -7.00 -4.22 -1.40
N ILE A 51 -5.85 -3.75 -0.90
CA ILE A 51 -4.65 -4.56 -0.70
C ILE A 51 -4.92 -5.61 0.39
N GLU A 52 -5.53 -5.24 1.51
CA GLU A 52 -5.85 -6.17 2.60
C GLU A 52 -6.74 -7.32 2.14
N GLN A 53 -7.78 -7.01 1.39
CA GLN A 53 -8.70 -8.02 0.85
C GLN A 53 -8.04 -8.90 -0.21
N MET A 54 -7.12 -8.35 -1.00
CA MET A 54 -6.45 -9.10 -2.07
C MET A 54 -5.38 -10.04 -1.53
N TYR A 55 -4.61 -9.61 -0.52
CA TYR A 55 -3.41 -10.28 -0.04
C TYR A 55 -3.48 -10.70 1.43
N GLU A 56 -4.69 -10.83 1.99
CA GLU A 56 -4.96 -11.33 3.35
C GLU A 56 -4.19 -10.59 4.45
N PHE A 57 -4.36 -9.27 4.53
CA PHE A 57 -3.75 -8.41 5.56
C PHE A 57 -2.22 -8.50 5.62
N PRO A 58 -1.51 -8.10 4.55
CA PRO A 58 -0.06 -8.22 4.52
C PRO A 58 0.61 -7.31 5.56
N HIS A 59 1.59 -7.86 6.28
CA HIS A 59 2.30 -7.16 7.36
C HIS A 59 2.97 -5.84 6.94
N TRP A 60 3.37 -5.71 5.67
CA TRP A 60 4.01 -4.50 5.12
C TRP A 60 3.06 -3.31 4.95
N LEU A 61 1.75 -3.47 5.21
CA LEU A 61 0.81 -2.36 5.32
C LEU A 61 0.88 -1.64 6.67
N GLY A 62 1.56 -2.21 7.67
CA GLY A 62 1.62 -1.67 9.02
C GLY A 62 0.22 -1.48 9.62
N ASP A 63 0.03 -0.36 10.31
CA ASP A 63 -1.24 -0.02 10.97
C ASP A 63 -2.10 0.98 10.17
N LEU A 64 -1.90 1.06 8.85
CA LEU A 64 -2.62 2.02 8.02
C LEU A 64 -4.14 1.81 8.00
N TYR A 65 -4.62 0.60 8.27
CA TYR A 65 -6.06 0.34 8.41
C TYR A 65 -6.67 1.23 9.50
N ASN A 66 -6.14 1.14 10.72
CA ASN A 66 -6.61 1.93 11.85
C ASN A 66 -6.36 3.43 11.64
N ALA A 67 -5.22 3.79 11.03
CA ALA A 67 -4.94 5.19 10.71
C ALA A 67 -5.96 5.78 9.71
N CYS A 68 -6.50 4.96 8.80
CA CYS A 68 -7.42 5.39 7.76
C CYS A 68 -8.90 5.37 8.15
N ASP A 69 -9.28 4.83 9.31
CA ASP A 69 -10.69 4.64 9.72
C ASP A 69 -11.52 5.94 9.75
N TRP A 70 -10.88 7.09 9.98
CA TRP A 70 -11.57 8.38 10.14
C TRP A 70 -11.42 9.31 8.93
N MET A 71 -10.90 8.80 7.82
CA MET A 71 -10.52 9.61 6.66
C MET A 71 -11.65 9.76 5.65
N ASP A 72 -11.90 10.99 5.21
CA ASP A 72 -12.84 11.29 4.11
C ASP A 72 -12.15 12.01 2.93
N GLU A 73 -12.87 12.15 1.83
CA GLU A 73 -12.39 12.80 0.58
C GLU A 73 -11.93 14.25 0.76
N ARG A 74 -12.38 14.94 1.81
CA ARG A 74 -12.10 16.35 2.07
C ARG A 74 -10.97 16.55 3.07
N THR A 75 -10.49 15.47 3.67
CA THR A 75 -9.45 15.52 4.69
C THR A 75 -8.12 15.88 4.05
N THR A 76 -7.55 17.01 4.45
CA THR A 76 -6.28 17.53 3.93
C THR A 76 -5.08 16.92 4.67
N GLN A 77 -3.89 17.00 4.07
CA GLN A 77 -2.61 16.64 4.71
C GLN A 77 -2.47 17.25 6.12
N ALA A 78 -2.79 18.54 6.28
CA ALA A 78 -2.66 19.25 7.56
C ALA A 78 -3.61 18.73 8.65
N GLN A 79 -4.74 18.13 8.26
CA GLN A 79 -5.72 17.55 9.18
C GLN A 79 -5.41 16.09 9.54
N ALA A 80 -4.51 15.45 8.80
CA ALA A 80 -4.16 14.05 8.94
C ALA A 80 -2.65 13.81 9.21
N PRO A 81 -2.05 14.49 10.22
CA PRO A 81 -0.62 14.30 10.52
C PRO A 81 -0.29 12.85 10.89
N HIS A 82 -1.22 12.15 11.54
CA HIS A 82 -1.08 10.74 11.89
C HIS A 82 -0.88 9.83 10.67
N ILE A 83 -1.46 10.16 9.50
CA ILE A 83 -1.22 9.38 8.27
C ILE A 83 0.24 9.53 7.83
N ARG A 84 0.81 10.74 7.94
CA ARG A 84 2.23 10.97 7.66
C ARG A 84 3.11 10.17 8.60
N ASP A 85 2.85 10.21 9.90
CA ASP A 85 3.61 9.45 10.90
C ASP A 85 3.56 7.93 10.60
N SER A 86 2.38 7.39 10.31
CA SER A 86 2.23 5.96 9.93
C SER A 86 2.98 5.62 8.64
N VAL A 87 2.94 6.50 7.64
CA VAL A 87 3.65 6.29 6.37
C VAL A 87 5.16 6.31 6.56
N GLU A 88 5.68 7.25 7.34
CA GLU A 88 7.11 7.33 7.66
C GLU A 88 7.59 6.07 8.39
N GLN A 89 6.82 5.58 9.37
CA GLN A 89 7.13 4.33 10.07
C GLN A 89 7.18 3.14 9.11
N ILE A 90 6.18 2.97 8.25
CA ILE A 90 6.13 1.86 7.29
C ILE A 90 7.34 1.89 6.35
N LEU A 91 7.72 3.07 5.86
CA LEU A 91 8.87 3.21 4.98
C LEU A 91 10.18 2.88 5.70
N ALA A 92 10.31 3.22 6.99
CA ALA A 92 11.45 2.83 7.81
C ALA A 92 11.51 1.32 8.01
N ASP A 93 10.42 0.70 8.47
CA ASP A 93 10.33 -0.75 8.70
C ASP A 93 10.63 -1.54 7.41
N CYS A 94 10.09 -1.10 6.28
CA CYS A 94 10.32 -1.75 5.00
C CYS A 94 11.76 -1.56 4.48
N ALA A 95 12.44 -0.46 4.85
CA ALA A 95 13.84 -0.25 4.51
C ALA A 95 14.76 -1.18 5.32
N GLU A 96 14.52 -1.32 6.62
CA GLU A 96 15.28 -2.22 7.50
C GLU A 96 15.18 -3.69 7.03
N ASN A 97 13.98 -4.12 6.65
CA ASN A 97 13.75 -5.47 6.13
C ASN A 97 14.44 -5.78 4.78
N THR A 98 14.87 -4.76 4.02
CA THR A 98 15.65 -4.97 2.79
C THR A 98 17.15 -5.14 3.03
N VAL A 99 17.65 -4.77 4.22
CA VAL A 99 19.08 -4.87 4.58
C VAL A 99 19.43 -6.25 5.15
N ASP A 100 18.46 -6.94 5.77
CA ASP A 100 18.70 -8.21 6.49
C ASP A 100 18.49 -9.47 5.63
N GLY A 101 18.07 -9.32 4.37
CA GLY A 101 17.82 -10.43 3.43
C GLY A 101 19.00 -10.82 2.54
N GLY A 102 20.19 -10.24 2.78
CA GLY A 102 21.39 -10.47 1.99
C GLY A 102 22.47 -11.24 2.75
N ASN A 103 22.29 -12.55 2.92
CA ASN A 103 23.40 -13.47 3.24
C ASN A 103 23.14 -14.87 2.71
#